data_AF-H1G345-F1
#
_entry.id   AF-H1G345-F1
#
_cell.length_a   1.000
_cell.length_b   1.000
_cell.length_c   1.000
_cell.angle_alpha   90.00
_cell.angle_beta   90.00
_cell.angle_gamma   90.00
#
_symmetry.space_group_name_H-M   'P 1'
#
loop_
_entity.id
_entity.type
_entity.pdbx_description
1 polymer ?
#
loop_
_entity_poly.entity_id
_entity_poly.type
_entity_poly.pdbx_seq_one_letter_code
_entity_poly.pdbx_strand_id
1 'polypeptide(L)'
;MGCPAACVAGANGVNISPMDASKDSGHQLWFTRRDGRVSGPHPGRLVSCYLLLGRLDIEDQISTDGEHWKCIAEHPHLVPEELLDTHSPEGRLRLLQARLREDERLRERRTQTPEGEDEVPLQARASQDRRRPEPAEILNFRQQRAELLERPARDRPPRPWVVWGVGGVLGVLLLAGLWVASSGRMPPPPPPDCLAPAAPGVNWSYCRMVGIDLRGADLSGAVLSNADLLAGRLEQARLVGADLSYADLRQSRLTDADLSEARLTGAILVEARLVRARLTGADLSHADLRGADPSGADLSGANLGRAVWVDGRICAAGSVGTCLEP
;
A
#
# COMPACT_ATOMS: atom_id res chain seq x y z
N MET A 1 -24.61 25.80 -39.34
CA MET A 1 -25.44 26.10 -38.16
C MET A 1 -24.61 25.76 -36.94
N GLY A 2 -23.59 26.56 -36.58
CA GLY A 2 -23.71 27.93 -36.07
C GLY A 2 -24.04 27.84 -34.58
N CYS A 3 -23.05 27.94 -33.69
CA CYS A 3 -23.25 27.93 -32.23
C CYS A 3 -24.40 28.89 -31.87
N PRO A 4 -25.46 28.45 -31.17
CA PRO A 4 -26.38 29.40 -30.58
C PRO A 4 -25.59 30.23 -29.58
N ALA A 5 -25.65 31.56 -29.72
CA ALA A 5 -24.99 32.55 -28.86
C ALA A 5 -25.41 32.51 -27.37
N ALA A 6 -26.10 31.45 -26.94
CA ALA A 6 -26.70 31.32 -25.62
C ALA A 6 -25.69 30.90 -24.53
N CYS A 7 -24.69 30.06 -24.83
CA CYS A 7 -23.72 29.67 -23.78
C CYS A 7 -22.65 30.75 -23.52
N VAL A 8 -22.37 31.64 -24.49
CA VAL A 8 -21.29 32.65 -24.41
C VAL A 8 -21.69 33.92 -23.62
N ALA A 9 -22.99 34.16 -23.40
CA ALA A 9 -23.48 35.41 -22.82
C ALA A 9 -23.53 35.44 -21.27
N GLY A 10 -23.18 34.35 -20.58
CA GLY A 10 -23.33 34.21 -19.12
C GLY A 10 -22.04 34.18 -18.30
N ALA A 11 -20.86 34.24 -18.93
CA ALA A 11 -19.57 33.91 -18.28
C ALA A 11 -18.98 34.98 -17.34
N ASN A 12 -19.75 35.98 -16.93
CA ASN A 12 -19.33 36.93 -15.89
C ASN A 12 -20.32 36.89 -14.72
N GLY A 13 -20.05 35.99 -13.76
CA GLY A 13 -20.67 36.03 -12.43
C GLY A 13 -21.80 35.04 -12.17
N VAL A 14 -21.72 33.80 -12.69
CA VAL A 14 -22.63 32.74 -12.22
C VAL A 14 -22.24 32.35 -10.80
N ASN A 15 -22.97 32.91 -9.83
CA ASN A 15 -22.88 32.56 -8.43
C ASN A 15 -23.56 31.19 -8.24
N ILE A 16 -22.75 30.12 -8.26
CA ILE A 16 -23.23 28.76 -8.06
C ILE A 16 -23.35 28.53 -6.55
N SER A 17 -24.54 28.83 -6.01
CA SER A 17 -24.84 28.60 -4.60
C SER A 17 -24.81 27.09 -4.28
N PRO A 18 -24.19 26.67 -3.16
CA PRO A 18 -24.21 25.28 -2.73
C PRO A 18 -25.57 25.00 -2.07
N MET A 19 -26.49 24.36 -2.79
CA MET A 19 -27.72 23.84 -2.21
C MET A 19 -28.10 22.49 -2.81
N ASP A 20 -28.30 21.55 -1.87
CA ASP A 20 -28.92 20.23 -1.97
C ASP A 20 -28.40 19.27 -3.04
N ALA A 21 -27.31 18.58 -2.68
CA ALA A 21 -26.99 17.23 -3.16
C ALA A 21 -28.07 16.23 -2.71
N SER A 22 -29.28 16.35 -3.25
CA SER A 22 -30.41 15.49 -2.97
C SER A 22 -30.89 14.82 -4.26
N LYS A 23 -30.51 13.54 -4.40
CA LYS A 23 -31.17 12.50 -5.19
C LYS A 23 -31.45 12.83 -6.66
N ASP A 24 -30.57 12.37 -7.54
CA ASP A 24 -31.03 11.91 -8.86
C ASP A 24 -30.71 10.44 -9.09
N SER A 25 -31.72 9.77 -9.62
CA SER A 25 -31.89 8.36 -9.86
C SER A 25 -30.85 7.78 -10.81
N GLY A 26 -30.27 6.63 -10.46
CA GLY A 26 -29.08 6.04 -11.09
C GLY A 26 -29.21 5.51 -12.52
N HIS A 27 -30.09 6.08 -13.36
CA HIS A 27 -30.35 5.57 -14.72
C HIS A 27 -30.45 6.65 -15.82
N GLN A 28 -30.34 7.94 -15.52
CA GLN A 28 -30.41 8.96 -16.57
C GLN A 28 -29.12 8.99 -17.41
N LEU A 29 -29.30 8.85 -18.72
CA LEU A 29 -28.23 8.84 -19.72
C LEU A 29 -28.24 10.15 -20.51
N TRP A 30 -27.05 10.61 -20.89
CA TRP A 30 -26.84 11.90 -21.51
C TRP A 30 -25.99 11.78 -22.77
N PHE A 31 -26.45 12.40 -23.85
CA PHE A 31 -25.64 12.71 -25.01
C PHE A 31 -24.91 14.03 -24.78
N THR A 32 -23.62 14.07 -25.08
CA THR A 32 -22.80 15.27 -25.01
C THR A 32 -22.43 15.71 -26.41
N ARG A 33 -22.33 17.02 -26.63
CA ARG A 33 -21.97 17.58 -27.93
C ARG A 33 -20.97 18.72 -27.75
N ARG A 34 -19.81 18.54 -28.39
CA ARG A 34 -18.69 19.48 -28.40
C ARG A 34 -18.20 19.65 -29.83
N ASP A 35 -18.03 20.89 -30.29
CA ASP A 35 -17.58 21.21 -31.65
C ASP A 35 -18.37 20.50 -32.77
N GLY A 36 -19.68 20.32 -32.56
CA GLY A 36 -20.56 19.64 -33.50
C GLY A 36 -20.50 18.10 -33.47
N ARG A 37 -19.59 17.48 -32.70
CA ARG A 37 -19.52 16.02 -32.52
C ARG A 37 -20.39 15.60 -31.35
N VAL A 38 -21.27 14.63 -31.58
CA VAL A 38 -22.13 14.02 -30.56
C VAL A 38 -21.47 12.74 -30.03
N SER A 39 -21.52 12.54 -28.71
CA SER A 39 -20.99 11.37 -28.01
C SER A 39 -21.96 10.92 -26.91
N GLY A 40 -22.12 9.61 -26.73
CA GLY A 40 -23.02 9.03 -25.72
C GLY A 40 -23.85 7.88 -26.28
N PRO A 41 -24.85 7.41 -25.52
CA PRO A 41 -25.29 7.92 -24.21
C PRO A 41 -24.32 7.61 -23.06
N HIS A 42 -24.06 8.59 -22.19
CA HIS A 42 -23.17 8.50 -21.04
C HIS A 42 -23.94 8.62 -19.72
N PRO A 43 -23.59 7.86 -18.66
CA PRO A 43 -24.10 8.13 -17.32
C PRO A 43 -23.64 9.51 -16.83
N GLY A 44 -24.47 10.20 -16.04
CA GLY A 44 -24.14 11.54 -15.52
C GLY A 44 -22.76 11.62 -14.84
N ARG A 45 -22.38 10.58 -14.07
CA ARG A 45 -21.04 10.50 -13.46
C ARG A 45 -19.89 10.58 -14.47
N LEU A 46 -20.05 9.96 -15.64
CA LEU A 46 -19.03 9.98 -16.69
C LEU A 46 -18.93 11.36 -17.33
N VAL A 47 -20.06 12.06 -17.48
CA VAL A 47 -20.10 13.46 -17.93
C VAL A 47 -19.36 14.36 -16.93
N SER A 48 -19.61 14.20 -15.62
CA SER A 48 -18.88 14.93 -14.57
C SER A 48 -17.37 14.67 -14.62
N CYS A 49 -16.96 13.41 -14.84
CA CYS A 49 -15.54 13.07 -15.03
C CYS A 49 -14.93 13.74 -16.28
N TYR A 50 -15.68 13.85 -17.38
CA TYR A 50 -15.20 14.54 -18.58
C TYR A 50 -15.02 16.04 -18.35
N LEU A 51 -15.88 16.68 -17.56
CA LEU A 51 -15.72 18.07 -17.13
C LEU A 51 -14.48 18.24 -16.23
N LEU A 52 -14.28 17.37 -15.24
CA LEU A 52 -13.08 17.38 -14.38
C LEU A 52 -11.79 17.30 -15.21
N LEU A 53 -11.76 16.39 -16.18
CA LEU A 53 -10.59 16.14 -17.03
C LEU A 53 -10.43 17.15 -18.17
N GLY A 54 -11.31 18.13 -18.32
CA GLY A 54 -11.28 19.13 -19.41
C GLY A 54 -11.61 18.56 -20.80
N ARG A 55 -12.19 17.36 -20.86
CA ARG A 55 -12.66 16.72 -22.10
C ARG A 55 -14.01 17.28 -22.57
N LEU A 56 -14.77 17.83 -21.63
CA LEU A 56 -15.92 18.69 -21.88
C LEU A 56 -15.71 20.00 -21.11
N ASP A 57 -16.33 21.06 -21.61
CA ASP A 57 -16.44 22.35 -20.96
C ASP A 57 -17.88 22.57 -20.43
N ILE A 58 -18.05 23.49 -19.48
CA ILE A 58 -19.39 23.85 -18.95
C ILE A 58 -20.27 24.52 -20.02
N GLU A 59 -19.65 25.05 -21.07
CA GLU A 59 -20.31 25.65 -22.23
C GLU A 59 -20.71 24.61 -23.30
N ASP A 60 -20.25 23.37 -23.20
CA ASP A 60 -20.64 22.31 -24.12
C ASP A 60 -22.11 21.93 -23.95
N GLN A 61 -22.67 21.27 -24.96
CA GLN A 61 -24.09 20.93 -24.99
C GLN A 61 -24.36 19.53 -24.45
N ILE A 62 -25.50 19.36 -23.81
CA ILE A 62 -25.99 18.08 -23.32
C ILE A 62 -27.47 17.88 -23.63
N SER A 63 -27.86 16.62 -23.80
CA SER A 63 -29.22 16.22 -24.15
C SER A 63 -29.54 14.84 -23.57
N THR A 64 -30.79 14.59 -23.21
CA THR A 64 -31.26 13.26 -22.78
C THR A 64 -31.84 12.44 -23.93
N ASP A 65 -32.30 13.10 -24.98
CA ASP A 65 -33.01 12.50 -26.13
C ASP A 65 -32.21 12.59 -27.45
N GLY A 66 -31.13 13.38 -27.49
CA GLY A 66 -30.32 13.63 -28.68
C GLY A 66 -30.90 14.69 -29.62
N GLU A 67 -32.07 15.24 -29.30
CA GLU A 67 -32.80 16.21 -30.14
C GLU A 67 -32.83 17.60 -29.48
N HIS A 68 -33.07 17.68 -28.18
CA HIS A 68 -33.11 18.92 -27.42
C HIS A 68 -31.79 19.15 -26.67
N TRP A 69 -31.06 20.20 -27.06
CA TRP A 69 -29.73 20.50 -26.55
C TRP A 69 -29.73 21.72 -25.62
N LYS A 70 -29.12 21.59 -24.45
CA LYS A 70 -28.93 22.66 -23.45
C LYS A 70 -27.46 22.78 -23.05
N CYS A 71 -27.03 23.94 -22.54
CA CYS A 71 -25.66 24.08 -22.03
C CYS A 71 -25.50 23.22 -20.76
N ILE A 72 -24.33 22.60 -20.57
CA ILE A 72 -24.02 21.79 -19.38
C ILE A 72 -24.15 22.62 -18.09
N ALA A 73 -23.82 23.91 -18.13
CA ALA A 73 -23.97 24.83 -17.00
C ALA A 73 -25.42 24.93 -16.45
N GLU A 74 -26.45 24.63 -17.26
CA GLU A 74 -27.85 24.60 -16.82
C GLU A 74 -28.19 23.37 -15.96
N HIS A 75 -27.24 22.44 -15.82
CA HIS A 75 -27.38 21.22 -15.03
C HIS A 75 -26.32 21.16 -13.91
N PRO A 76 -26.47 21.93 -12.81
CA PRO A 76 -25.46 22.02 -11.75
C PRO A 76 -25.09 20.68 -11.11
N HIS A 77 -26.04 19.74 -11.07
CA HIS A 77 -25.81 18.39 -10.54
C HIS A 77 -24.80 17.56 -11.34
N LEU A 78 -24.51 17.94 -12.59
CA LEU A 78 -23.47 17.32 -13.42
C LEU A 78 -22.12 18.01 -13.28
N VAL A 79 -22.10 19.25 -12.78
CA VAL A 79 -20.88 20.07 -12.66
C VAL A 79 -20.19 19.77 -11.32
N PRO A 80 -18.97 19.22 -11.35
CA PRO A 80 -18.18 18.99 -10.14
C PRO A 80 -17.96 20.27 -9.32
N GLU A 81 -18.02 20.16 -7.99
CA GLU A 81 -17.78 21.29 -7.08
C GLU A 81 -16.36 21.88 -7.25
N GLU A 82 -15.39 21.07 -7.67
CA GLU A 82 -14.01 21.50 -7.88
C GLU A 82 -13.85 22.50 -9.04
N LEU A 83 -14.86 22.64 -9.90
CA LEU A 83 -14.87 23.65 -10.97
C LEU A 83 -15.43 25.01 -10.51
N LEU A 84 -16.03 25.09 -9.32
CA LEU A 84 -16.72 26.30 -8.86
C LEU A 84 -15.77 27.39 -8.34
N ASP A 85 -14.57 27.04 -7.88
CA ASP A 85 -13.62 27.96 -7.23
C ASP A 85 -12.23 27.98 -7.91
N THR A 86 -12.18 27.93 -9.24
CA THR A 86 -10.90 27.87 -9.97
C THR A 86 -10.13 29.20 -10.00
N HIS A 87 -10.70 30.27 -9.44
CA HIS A 87 -10.06 31.58 -9.36
C HIS A 87 -9.15 31.71 -8.13
N SER A 88 -9.43 30.99 -7.04
CA SER A 88 -8.59 30.98 -5.85
C SER A 88 -7.39 30.01 -6.00
N PRO A 89 -6.23 30.28 -5.35
CA PRO A 89 -5.12 29.34 -5.34
C PRO A 89 -5.50 27.97 -4.76
N GLU A 90 -6.36 27.96 -3.73
CA GLU A 90 -6.83 26.75 -3.05
C GLU A 90 -7.79 25.93 -3.93
N GLY A 91 -8.72 26.57 -4.63
CA GLY A 91 -9.63 25.87 -5.53
C GLY A 91 -8.93 25.36 -6.80
N ARG A 92 -7.90 26.05 -7.30
CA ARG A 92 -7.00 25.49 -8.34
C ARG A 92 -6.29 24.24 -7.87
N LEU A 93 -5.80 24.23 -6.62
CA LEU A 93 -5.16 23.06 -6.04
C LEU A 93 -6.16 21.89 -5.87
N ARG A 94 -7.38 22.17 -5.40
CA ARG A 94 -8.47 21.17 -5.29
C ARG A 94 -8.81 20.54 -6.64
N LEU A 95 -8.94 21.36 -7.70
CA LEU A 95 -9.16 20.86 -9.06
C LEU A 95 -7.99 20.01 -9.57
N LEU A 96 -6.74 20.43 -9.33
CA LEU A 96 -5.56 19.65 -9.70
C LEU A 96 -5.52 18.29 -8.98
N GLN A 97 -5.83 18.26 -7.68
CA GLN A 97 -5.92 17.02 -6.92
C GLN A 97 -7.02 16.10 -7.43
N ALA A 98 -8.20 16.63 -7.76
CA ALA A 98 -9.29 15.85 -8.33
C ALA A 98 -8.93 15.24 -9.70
N ARG A 99 -8.24 16.01 -10.56
CA ARG A 99 -7.73 15.52 -11.85
C ARG A 99 -6.73 14.39 -11.70
N LEU A 100 -5.78 14.52 -10.76
CA LEU A 100 -4.79 13.47 -10.49
C LEU A 100 -5.45 12.17 -10.02
N ARG A 101 -6.45 12.25 -9.12
CA ARG A 101 -7.20 11.07 -8.65
C ARG A 101 -7.95 10.35 -9.77
N GLU A 102 -8.53 11.08 -10.72
CA GLU A 102 -9.23 10.48 -11.86
C GLU A 102 -8.24 9.89 -12.90
N ASP A 103 -7.09 10.52 -13.14
CA ASP A 103 -6.06 9.94 -14.03
C ASP A 103 -5.48 8.63 -13.47
N GLU A 104 -5.26 8.55 -12.16
CA GLU A 104 -4.79 7.35 -11.48
C GLU A 104 -5.79 6.18 -11.61
N ARG A 105 -7.09 6.44 -11.40
CA ARG A 105 -8.16 5.44 -11.64
C ARG A 105 -8.20 4.93 -13.08
N LEU A 106 -7.93 5.80 -14.06
CA LEU A 106 -7.88 5.41 -15.47
C LEU A 106 -6.64 4.58 -15.79
N ARG A 107 -5.49 4.86 -15.14
CA ARG A 107 -4.28 4.04 -15.25
C ARG A 107 -4.50 2.63 -14.72
N GLU A 108 -5.09 2.50 -13.53
CA GLU A 108 -5.47 1.20 -12.95
C GLU A 108 -6.42 0.41 -13.84
N ARG A 109 -7.34 1.09 -14.53
CA ARG A 109 -8.25 0.43 -15.46
C ARG A 109 -7.55 -0.03 -16.75
N ARG A 110 -6.57 0.72 -17.25
CA ARG A 110 -5.76 0.32 -18.42
C ARG A 110 -4.84 -0.86 -18.12
N THR A 111 -4.26 -0.91 -16.91
CA THR A 111 -3.43 -2.04 -16.48
C THR A 111 -4.24 -3.32 -16.22
N GLN A 112 -5.56 -3.21 -16.05
CA GLN A 112 -6.48 -4.34 -15.91
C GLN A 112 -7.09 -4.84 -17.23
N THR A 113 -6.77 -4.24 -18.38
CA THR A 113 -7.15 -4.78 -19.69
C THR A 113 -6.13 -5.85 -20.08
N PRO A 114 -6.47 -7.15 -20.08
CA PRO A 114 -5.58 -8.17 -20.60
C PRO A 114 -5.55 -8.05 -22.12
N GLU A 115 -4.37 -7.85 -22.69
CA GLU A 115 -4.13 -8.24 -24.08
C GLU A 115 -4.21 -9.78 -24.13
N GLY A 116 -5.13 -10.32 -24.92
CA GLY A 116 -5.21 -11.76 -25.18
C GLY A 116 -6.56 -12.40 -24.80
N GLU A 117 -7.31 -12.70 -25.85
CA GLU A 117 -8.35 -13.71 -26.05
C GLU A 117 -8.60 -14.71 -24.89
N ASP A 118 -9.84 -14.72 -24.38
CA ASP A 118 -10.70 -15.91 -24.36
C ASP A 118 -12.11 -15.56 -23.85
N GLU A 119 -13.13 -15.94 -24.64
CA GLU A 119 -14.54 -15.75 -24.34
C GLU A 119 -14.99 -16.62 -23.15
N VAL A 120 -15.44 -15.99 -22.05
CA VAL A 120 -16.17 -16.69 -20.98
C VAL A 120 -17.65 -16.29 -21.03
N PRO A 121 -18.61 -17.23 -21.12
CA PRO A 121 -20.01 -16.91 -21.33
C PRO A 121 -20.64 -16.06 -20.22
N LEU A 122 -21.36 -15.03 -20.66
CA LEU A 122 -22.22 -14.14 -19.89
C LEU A 122 -23.40 -14.91 -19.26
N GLN A 123 -23.23 -15.52 -18.10
CA GLN A 123 -24.38 -16.04 -17.33
C GLN A 123 -24.27 -15.97 -15.80
N ALA A 124 -23.31 -15.23 -15.23
CA ALA A 124 -23.19 -15.04 -13.78
C ALA A 124 -23.21 -13.56 -13.33
N ARG A 125 -24.01 -12.71 -13.99
CA ARG A 125 -24.16 -11.29 -13.61
C ARG A 125 -25.42 -11.00 -12.77
N ALA A 126 -25.81 -11.93 -11.92
CA ALA A 126 -26.83 -11.68 -10.91
C ALA A 126 -26.31 -12.08 -9.53
N SER A 127 -26.32 -11.11 -8.61
CA SER A 127 -25.99 -11.20 -7.18
C SER A 127 -24.59 -11.70 -6.84
N GLN A 128 -23.66 -10.77 -6.55
CA GLN A 128 -22.72 -10.97 -5.45
C GLN A 128 -22.07 -9.66 -5.01
N ASP A 129 -21.98 -9.55 -3.70
CA ASP A 129 -21.57 -8.45 -2.86
C ASP A 129 -20.22 -7.81 -3.30
N ARG A 130 -20.15 -6.47 -3.26
CA ARG A 130 -18.90 -5.73 -3.57
C ARG A 130 -17.83 -5.86 -2.49
N ARG A 131 -18.13 -6.54 -1.37
CA ARG A 131 -17.10 -7.03 -0.46
C ARG A 131 -16.75 -8.46 -0.87
N ARG A 132 -15.61 -8.63 -1.54
CA ARG A 132 -14.99 -9.96 -1.60
C ARG A 132 -14.84 -10.43 -0.15
N PRO A 133 -15.33 -11.63 0.23
CA PRO A 133 -15.02 -12.18 1.54
C PRO A 133 -13.51 -12.21 1.67
N GLU A 134 -12.99 -11.64 2.77
CA GLU A 134 -11.56 -11.70 3.04
C GLU A 134 -11.12 -13.17 3.00
N PRO A 135 -10.01 -13.49 2.33
CA PRO A 135 -9.47 -14.84 2.32
C PRO A 135 -9.33 -15.34 3.75
N ALA A 136 -9.66 -16.62 3.99
CA ALA A 136 -9.60 -17.23 5.32
C ALA A 136 -8.24 -17.04 6.01
N GLU A 137 -7.17 -16.92 5.22
CA GLU A 137 -5.81 -16.59 5.65
C GLU A 137 -5.69 -15.22 6.33
N ILE A 138 -6.33 -14.18 5.78
CA ILE A 138 -6.31 -12.81 6.35
C ILE A 138 -7.14 -12.76 7.64
N LEU A 139 -8.26 -13.47 7.69
CA LEU A 139 -9.07 -13.59 8.91
C LEU A 139 -8.30 -14.33 10.01
N ASN A 140 -7.65 -15.45 9.69
CA ASN A 140 -6.79 -16.19 10.61
C ASN A 140 -5.61 -15.35 11.11
N PHE A 141 -4.97 -14.58 10.24
CA PHE A 141 -3.87 -13.69 10.62
C PHE A 141 -4.30 -12.64 11.64
N ARG A 142 -5.47 -12.00 11.44
CA ARG A 142 -6.02 -11.03 12.39
C ARG A 142 -6.40 -11.68 13.72
N GLN A 143 -6.99 -12.87 13.70
CA GLN A 143 -7.37 -13.60 14.91
C GLN A 143 -6.14 -14.01 15.73
N GLN A 144 -5.10 -14.55 15.09
CA GLN A 144 -3.85 -14.92 15.77
C GLN A 144 -3.14 -13.71 16.38
N ARG A 145 -3.18 -12.56 15.70
CA ARG A 145 -2.63 -11.30 16.21
C ARG A 145 -3.39 -10.80 17.44
N ALA A 146 -4.72 -10.86 17.43
CA ALA A 146 -5.54 -10.47 18.58
C ALA A 146 -5.26 -11.39 19.79
N GLU A 147 -5.20 -12.70 19.56
CA GLU A 147 -4.98 -13.69 20.61
C GLU A 147 -3.59 -13.57 21.28
N LEU A 148 -2.56 -13.14 20.54
CA LEU A 148 -1.22 -12.85 21.10
C LEU A 148 -1.20 -11.59 21.96
N LEU A 149 -1.96 -10.56 21.57
CA LEU A 149 -2.06 -9.31 22.31
C LEU A 149 -2.92 -9.45 23.58
N GLU A 150 -3.87 -10.39 23.56
CA GLU A 150 -4.82 -10.63 24.65
C GLU A 150 -4.38 -11.71 25.65
N ARG A 151 -3.15 -12.23 25.59
CA ARG A 151 -2.64 -13.12 26.66
C ARG A 151 -2.26 -12.29 27.89
N PRO A 152 -3.06 -12.23 28.97
CA PRO A 152 -2.56 -11.72 30.24
C PRO A 152 -1.44 -12.64 30.73
N ALA A 153 -0.31 -12.04 31.12
CA ALA A 153 0.76 -12.73 31.83
C ALA A 153 0.13 -13.49 33.01
N ARG A 154 0.29 -14.82 33.03
CA ARG A 154 -0.41 -15.69 33.96
C ARG A 154 0.27 -15.63 35.32
N ASP A 155 -0.15 -14.70 36.16
CA ASP A 155 0.33 -14.60 37.54
C ASP A 155 -0.29 -15.71 38.42
N ARG A 156 0.55 -16.63 38.92
CA ARG A 156 0.25 -17.43 40.12
C ARG A 156 0.83 -16.71 41.33
N PRO A 157 0.12 -16.59 42.46
CA PRO A 157 0.67 -15.90 43.63
C PRO A 157 1.83 -16.70 44.25
N PRO A 158 2.96 -16.06 44.62
CA PRO A 158 4.12 -16.76 45.16
C PRO A 158 3.93 -17.09 46.65
N ARG A 159 4.54 -18.20 47.08
CA ARG A 159 4.59 -18.66 48.48
C ARG A 159 5.54 -17.78 49.32
N PRO A 160 5.29 -17.61 50.63
CA PRO A 160 5.91 -16.57 51.47
C PRO A 160 7.44 -16.62 51.62
N TRP A 161 8.10 -17.74 51.31
CA TRP A 161 9.58 -17.83 51.32
C TRP A 161 10.24 -17.13 50.11
N VAL A 162 9.48 -16.80 49.06
CA VAL A 162 9.94 -16.06 47.88
C VAL A 162 10.22 -14.59 48.23
N VAL A 163 9.51 -14.01 49.20
CA VAL A 163 9.63 -12.58 49.57
C VAL A 163 11.03 -12.22 50.08
N TRP A 164 11.70 -13.15 50.77
CA TRP A 164 13.08 -12.93 51.27
C TRP A 164 14.15 -13.15 50.19
N GLY A 165 13.89 -13.98 49.19
CA GLY A 165 14.76 -14.10 48.00
C GLY A 165 14.63 -12.90 47.05
N VAL A 166 13.42 -12.33 46.93
CA VAL A 166 13.13 -11.18 46.07
C VAL A 166 13.83 -9.91 46.55
N GLY A 167 14.04 -9.72 47.85
CA GLY A 167 14.79 -8.56 48.38
C GLY A 167 16.27 -8.54 47.95
N GLY A 168 16.93 -9.70 47.92
CA GLY A 168 18.31 -9.83 47.43
C GLY A 168 18.41 -9.66 45.90
N VAL A 169 17.44 -10.22 45.17
CA VAL A 169 17.35 -10.08 43.70
C VAL A 169 17.01 -8.64 43.31
N LEU A 170 16.16 -7.93 44.04
CA LEU A 170 15.87 -6.51 43.83
C LEU A 170 17.10 -5.62 44.02
N GLY A 171 17.97 -5.93 44.99
CA GLY A 171 19.24 -5.23 45.18
C GLY A 171 20.19 -5.42 44.00
N VAL A 172 20.31 -6.66 43.50
CA VAL A 172 21.11 -6.97 42.30
C VAL A 172 20.48 -6.37 41.04
N LEU A 173 19.16 -6.36 40.92
CA LEU A 173 18.43 -5.72 39.80
C LEU A 173 18.47 -4.19 39.86
N LEU A 174 18.59 -3.59 41.04
CA LEU A 174 18.81 -2.15 41.20
C LEU A 174 20.24 -1.76 40.82
N LEU A 175 21.23 -2.57 41.21
CA LEU A 175 22.62 -2.37 40.79
C LEU A 175 22.81 -2.67 39.30
N ALA A 176 22.15 -3.71 38.76
CA ALA A 176 22.10 -4.00 37.33
C ALA A 176 21.28 -2.95 36.57
N GLY A 177 20.22 -2.41 37.17
CA GLY A 177 19.41 -1.32 36.62
C GLY A 177 20.15 0.01 36.59
N LEU A 178 20.98 0.29 37.60
CA LEU A 178 21.94 1.40 37.63
C LEU A 178 23.08 1.17 36.64
N TRP A 179 23.51 -0.07 36.43
CA TRP A 179 24.48 -0.44 35.40
C TRP A 179 23.90 -0.35 33.98
N VAL A 180 22.64 -0.72 33.76
CA VAL A 180 21.89 -0.53 32.50
C VAL A 180 21.56 0.95 32.28
N ALA A 181 21.29 1.72 33.33
CA ALA A 181 21.11 3.16 33.25
C ALA A 181 22.42 3.90 32.94
N SER A 182 23.58 3.33 33.28
CA SER A 182 24.91 3.87 32.95
C SER A 182 25.49 3.31 31.64
N SER A 183 25.08 2.11 31.22
CA SER A 183 25.35 1.53 29.91
C SER A 183 24.20 1.82 28.95
N GLY A 184 24.11 3.10 28.56
CA GLY A 184 23.40 3.56 27.38
C GLY A 184 21.98 3.01 27.21
N ARG A 185 20.99 3.80 27.62
CA ARG A 185 19.70 3.75 26.90
C ARG A 185 20.04 3.77 25.40
N MET A 186 19.74 2.68 24.71
CA MET A 186 19.81 2.65 23.26
C MET A 186 18.99 3.86 22.81
N PRO A 187 19.61 4.86 22.16
CA PRO A 187 18.89 6.04 21.76
C PRO A 187 17.67 5.58 20.96
N PRO A 188 16.50 6.22 21.12
CA PRO A 188 15.37 5.93 20.25
C PRO A 188 15.89 5.97 18.81
N PRO A 189 15.51 4.99 17.96
CA PRO A 189 16.04 4.93 16.61
C PRO A 189 15.87 6.32 15.97
N PRO A 190 16.91 6.84 15.31
CA PRO A 190 16.84 8.17 14.70
C PRO A 190 15.60 8.24 13.83
N PRO A 191 14.92 9.39 13.70
CA PRO A 191 13.73 9.49 12.85
C PRO A 191 14.06 8.99 11.43
N PRO A 192 13.07 8.39 10.73
CA PRO A 192 13.30 7.90 9.38
C PRO A 192 13.74 9.04 8.46
N ASP A 193 14.82 8.81 7.72
CA ASP A 193 15.43 9.76 6.80
C ASP A 193 15.59 9.12 5.41
N CYS A 194 14.58 9.28 4.57
CA CYS A 194 14.57 8.71 3.23
C CYS A 194 15.55 9.37 2.25
N LEU A 195 16.21 10.47 2.63
CA LEU A 195 17.22 11.16 1.82
C LEU A 195 18.64 10.82 2.24
N ALA A 196 18.82 10.19 3.40
CA ALA A 196 20.11 9.71 3.85
C ALA A 196 20.71 8.73 2.83
N PRO A 197 22.02 8.83 2.53
CA PRO A 197 22.69 7.86 1.66
C PRO A 197 22.76 6.48 2.34
N ALA A 198 22.99 5.43 1.53
CA ALA A 198 23.18 4.08 2.04
C ALA A 198 24.37 4.03 3.01
N ALA A 199 24.09 3.68 4.27
CA ALA A 199 25.09 3.58 5.31
C ALA A 199 24.67 2.58 6.39
N PRO A 200 25.61 2.02 7.16
CA PRO A 200 25.30 1.20 8.32
C PRO A 200 24.42 1.95 9.34
N GLY A 201 23.40 1.28 9.87
CA GLY A 201 22.50 1.86 10.87
C GLY A 201 21.55 2.95 10.37
N VAL A 202 21.49 3.21 9.05
CA VAL A 202 20.55 4.18 8.48
C VAL A 202 19.11 3.82 8.81
N ASN A 203 18.26 4.80 9.15
CA ASN A 203 16.83 4.56 9.32
C ASN A 203 16.05 5.01 8.08
N TRP A 204 15.54 4.02 7.36
CA TRP A 204 14.75 4.12 6.15
C TRP A 204 13.35 3.53 6.34
N SER A 205 12.87 3.48 7.58
CA SER A 205 11.55 2.92 7.88
C SER A 205 10.46 3.69 7.14
N TYR A 206 9.50 2.95 6.54
CA TYR A 206 8.38 3.50 5.74
C TYR A 206 8.79 4.27 4.47
N CYS A 207 10.07 4.25 4.08
CA CYS A 207 10.52 4.94 2.89
C CYS A 207 10.16 4.18 1.62
N ARG A 208 9.82 4.92 0.56
CA ARG A 208 9.57 4.37 -0.78
C ARG A 208 10.82 4.46 -1.63
N MET A 209 11.40 3.30 -1.92
CA MET A 209 12.68 3.13 -2.63
C MET A 209 12.57 2.05 -3.71
N VAL A 210 11.46 2.08 -4.46
CA VAL A 210 11.19 1.16 -5.57
C VAL A 210 12.33 1.23 -6.59
N GLY A 211 12.92 0.08 -6.92
CA GLY A 211 13.98 -0.05 -7.91
C GLY A 211 15.33 0.55 -7.48
N ILE A 212 15.53 0.85 -6.20
CA ILE A 212 16.80 1.44 -5.71
C ILE A 212 18.00 0.55 -6.04
N ASP A 213 19.14 1.18 -6.33
CA ASP A 213 20.41 0.51 -6.57
C ASP A 213 21.30 0.57 -5.32
N LEU A 214 21.44 -0.58 -4.66
CA LEU A 214 22.19 -0.79 -3.42
C LEU A 214 23.23 -1.91 -3.60
N ARG A 215 23.67 -2.16 -4.84
CA ARG A 215 24.66 -3.21 -5.14
C ARG A 215 25.95 -2.99 -4.35
N GLY A 216 26.33 -4.00 -3.56
CA GLY A 216 27.52 -3.94 -2.71
C GLY A 216 27.45 -2.93 -1.56
N ALA A 217 26.29 -2.31 -1.29
CA ALA A 217 26.15 -1.32 -0.23
C ALA A 217 26.26 -1.97 1.16
N ASP A 218 26.85 -1.25 2.12
CA ASP A 218 26.83 -1.65 3.53
C ASP A 218 25.68 -0.96 4.27
N LEU A 219 24.71 -1.78 4.66
CA LEU A 219 23.50 -1.44 5.41
C LEU A 219 23.43 -2.28 6.70
N SER A 220 24.58 -2.71 7.23
CA SER A 220 24.65 -3.45 8.50
C SER A 220 23.89 -2.70 9.60
N GLY A 221 22.95 -3.38 10.26
CA GLY A 221 22.11 -2.80 11.32
C GLY A 221 21.15 -1.69 10.87
N ALA A 222 20.93 -1.48 9.57
CA ALA A 222 19.97 -0.50 9.07
C ALA A 222 18.53 -0.85 9.50
N VAL A 223 17.71 0.18 9.69
CA VAL A 223 16.30 0.04 10.04
C VAL A 223 15.46 0.32 8.78
N LEU A 224 14.98 -0.74 8.16
CA LEU A 224 14.24 -0.78 6.89
C LEU A 224 12.80 -1.29 7.09
N SER A 225 12.30 -1.23 8.33
CA SER A 225 10.98 -1.72 8.68
C SER A 225 9.90 -1.03 7.85
N ASN A 226 8.98 -1.81 7.25
CA ASN A 226 7.94 -1.31 6.35
C ASN A 226 8.45 -0.49 5.14
N ALA A 227 9.74 -0.58 4.78
CA ALA A 227 10.26 0.07 3.58
C ALA A 227 9.73 -0.62 2.31
N ASP A 228 9.49 0.17 1.27
CA ASP A 228 9.13 -0.32 -0.06
C ASP A 228 10.39 -0.38 -0.93
N LEU A 229 10.95 -1.59 -1.06
CA LEU A 229 12.16 -1.95 -1.81
C LEU A 229 11.79 -2.81 -3.04
N LEU A 230 10.55 -2.70 -3.54
CA LEU A 230 10.06 -3.41 -4.71
C LEU A 230 11.05 -3.29 -5.87
N ALA A 231 11.43 -4.41 -6.48
CA ALA A 231 12.39 -4.50 -7.58
C ALA A 231 13.79 -3.88 -7.28
N GLY A 232 14.14 -3.70 -6.00
CA GLY A 232 15.44 -3.18 -5.58
C GLY A 232 16.61 -4.09 -6.00
N ARG A 233 17.76 -3.48 -6.25
CA ARG A 233 19.01 -4.16 -6.63
C ARG A 233 19.96 -4.17 -5.45
N LEU A 234 19.96 -5.26 -4.70
CA LEU A 234 20.74 -5.46 -3.47
C LEU A 234 21.77 -6.59 -3.65
N GLU A 235 22.21 -6.86 -4.89
CA GLU A 235 23.22 -7.88 -5.14
C GLU A 235 24.50 -7.55 -4.36
N GLN A 236 25.05 -8.53 -3.63
CA GLN A 236 26.23 -8.38 -2.77
C GLN A 236 26.10 -7.33 -1.64
N ALA A 237 24.89 -6.83 -1.36
CA ALA A 237 24.68 -5.90 -0.26
C ALA A 237 24.91 -6.58 1.10
N ARG A 238 25.44 -5.83 2.06
CA ARG A 238 25.65 -6.29 3.45
C ARG A 238 24.54 -5.72 4.32
N LEU A 239 23.63 -6.59 4.77
CA LEU A 239 22.43 -6.29 5.56
C LEU A 239 22.47 -7.03 6.91
N VAL A 240 23.67 -7.31 7.42
CA VAL A 240 23.88 -8.07 8.66
C VAL A 240 23.17 -7.36 9.82
N GLY A 241 22.26 -8.07 10.49
CA GLY A 241 21.48 -7.52 11.61
C GLY A 241 20.50 -6.41 11.25
N ALA A 242 20.24 -6.16 9.95
CA ALA A 242 19.28 -5.14 9.53
C ALA A 242 17.83 -5.54 9.89
N ASP A 243 16.99 -4.54 10.16
CA ASP A 243 15.57 -4.72 10.41
C ASP A 243 14.76 -4.46 9.15
N LEU A 244 14.39 -5.52 8.43
CA LEU A 244 13.54 -5.53 7.23
C LEU A 244 12.13 -6.03 7.55
N SER A 245 11.69 -5.93 8.81
CA SER A 245 10.37 -6.42 9.22
C SER A 245 9.27 -5.74 8.40
N TYR A 246 8.37 -6.54 7.83
CA TYR A 246 7.27 -6.07 6.96
C TYR A 246 7.72 -5.25 5.73
N ALA A 247 8.99 -5.30 5.33
CA ALA A 247 9.45 -4.63 4.12
C ALA A 247 8.90 -5.34 2.87
N ASP A 248 8.64 -4.55 1.82
CA ASP A 248 8.28 -5.05 0.50
C ASP A 248 9.56 -5.24 -0.34
N LEU A 249 9.98 -6.48 -0.52
CA LEU A 249 11.15 -6.91 -1.28
C LEU A 249 10.73 -7.70 -2.53
N ARG A 250 9.49 -7.55 -3.00
CA ARG A 250 9.00 -8.27 -4.18
C ARG A 250 9.91 -8.01 -5.38
N GLN A 251 10.21 -9.05 -6.14
CA GLN A 251 11.05 -8.97 -7.35
C GLN A 251 12.45 -8.36 -7.13
N SER A 252 12.89 -8.20 -5.87
CA SER A 252 14.21 -7.67 -5.56
C SER A 252 15.31 -8.68 -5.88
N ARG A 253 16.51 -8.15 -6.17
CA ARG A 253 17.69 -8.97 -6.47
C ARG A 253 18.64 -8.94 -5.27
N LEU A 254 18.74 -10.05 -4.58
CA LEU A 254 19.55 -10.25 -3.37
C LEU A 254 20.62 -11.33 -3.60
N THR A 255 21.06 -11.50 -4.85
CA THR A 255 22.09 -12.51 -5.19
C THR A 255 23.38 -12.20 -4.45
N ASP A 256 23.96 -13.19 -3.77
CA ASP A 256 25.17 -13.06 -2.95
C ASP A 256 25.07 -12.01 -1.81
N ALA A 257 23.87 -11.57 -1.43
CA ALA A 257 23.68 -10.62 -0.32
C ALA A 257 23.90 -11.29 1.05
N ASP A 258 24.39 -10.52 2.03
CA ASP A 258 24.60 -10.99 3.41
C ASP A 258 23.51 -10.45 4.33
N LEU A 259 22.49 -11.27 4.60
CA LEU A 259 21.35 -11.02 5.50
C LEU A 259 21.51 -11.78 6.83
N SER A 260 22.73 -12.12 7.23
CA SER A 260 22.98 -12.84 8.48
C SER A 260 22.39 -12.08 9.67
N GLU A 261 21.67 -12.77 10.55
CA GLU A 261 21.00 -12.20 11.74
C GLU A 261 19.97 -11.07 11.42
N ALA A 262 19.59 -10.87 10.16
CA ALA A 262 18.60 -9.86 9.79
C ALA A 262 17.19 -10.26 10.27
N ARG A 263 16.35 -9.27 10.61
CA ARG A 263 14.93 -9.48 10.89
C ARG A 263 14.13 -9.26 9.62
N LEU A 264 13.51 -10.30 9.10
CA LEU A 264 12.64 -10.32 7.93
C LEU A 264 11.22 -10.76 8.31
N THR A 265 10.85 -10.58 9.58
CA THR A 265 9.55 -11.00 10.11
C THR A 265 8.43 -10.36 9.29
N GLY A 266 7.57 -11.18 8.68
CA GLY A 266 6.47 -10.70 7.84
C GLY A 266 6.88 -9.96 6.56
N ALA A 267 8.15 -10.01 6.14
CA ALA A 267 8.62 -9.39 4.91
C ALA A 267 8.01 -10.08 3.67
N ILE A 268 7.81 -9.31 2.59
CA ILE A 268 7.25 -9.81 1.34
C ILE A 268 8.40 -10.01 0.35
N LEU A 269 8.77 -11.27 0.10
CA LEU A 269 9.87 -11.69 -0.78
C LEU A 269 9.36 -12.38 -2.05
N VAL A 270 8.10 -12.14 -2.45
CA VAL A 270 7.50 -12.79 -3.62
C VAL A 270 8.33 -12.49 -4.88
N GLU A 271 8.70 -13.55 -5.61
CA GLU A 271 9.58 -13.48 -6.79
C GLU A 271 10.96 -12.85 -6.54
N ALA A 272 11.42 -12.75 -5.29
CA ALA A 272 12.75 -12.23 -4.98
C ALA A 272 13.85 -13.24 -5.33
N ARG A 273 15.00 -12.75 -5.79
CA ARG A 273 16.15 -13.59 -6.15
C ARG A 273 17.19 -13.63 -5.03
N LEU A 274 17.14 -14.68 -4.21
CA LEU A 274 18.00 -14.92 -3.04
C LEU A 274 19.18 -15.87 -3.34
N VAL A 275 19.54 -16.04 -4.61
CA VAL A 275 20.59 -16.98 -5.04
C VAL A 275 21.90 -16.73 -4.30
N ARG A 276 22.40 -17.74 -3.59
CA ARG A 276 23.62 -17.67 -2.74
C ARG A 276 23.60 -16.59 -1.65
N ALA A 277 22.42 -16.08 -1.27
CA ALA A 277 22.30 -15.16 -0.14
C ALA A 277 22.66 -15.88 1.18
N ARG A 278 23.28 -15.16 2.11
CA ARG A 278 23.51 -15.65 3.48
C ARG A 278 22.38 -15.19 4.37
N LEU A 279 21.63 -16.11 4.94
CA LEU A 279 20.48 -15.88 5.83
C LEU A 279 20.72 -16.56 7.19
N THR A 280 21.98 -16.80 7.56
CA THR A 280 22.32 -17.53 8.78
C THR A 280 21.78 -16.81 10.00
N GLY A 281 20.97 -17.48 10.81
CA GLY A 281 20.32 -16.90 11.98
C GLY A 281 19.28 -15.80 11.71
N ALA A 282 18.88 -15.57 10.44
CA ALA A 282 17.88 -14.57 10.11
C ALA A 282 16.48 -14.98 10.60
N ASP A 283 15.65 -14.01 10.97
CA ASP A 283 14.25 -14.26 11.31
C ASP A 283 13.33 -14.03 10.11
N LEU A 284 12.94 -15.09 9.43
CA LEU A 284 12.00 -15.11 8.30
C LEU A 284 10.58 -15.53 8.74
N SER A 285 10.27 -15.53 10.05
CA SER A 285 8.95 -15.93 10.51
C SER A 285 7.85 -15.08 9.89
N HIS A 286 6.76 -15.74 9.46
CA HIS A 286 5.66 -15.11 8.73
C HIS A 286 6.01 -14.43 7.38
N ALA A 287 7.25 -14.55 6.88
CA ALA A 287 7.62 -13.99 5.59
C ALA A 287 6.92 -14.72 4.43
N ASP A 288 6.70 -14.02 3.31
CA ASP A 288 6.13 -14.58 2.09
C ASP A 288 7.20 -14.74 1.01
N LEU A 289 7.64 -15.97 0.77
CA LEU A 289 8.68 -16.32 -0.21
C LEU A 289 8.11 -16.93 -1.50
N ARG A 290 6.81 -16.80 -1.79
CA ARG A 290 6.21 -17.43 -2.99
C ARG A 290 6.96 -17.06 -4.26
N GLY A 291 7.38 -18.06 -5.03
CA GLY A 291 8.13 -17.85 -6.28
C GLY A 291 9.53 -17.24 -6.10
N ALA A 292 10.02 -17.06 -4.87
CA ALA A 292 11.40 -16.65 -4.63
C ALA A 292 12.39 -17.74 -5.06
N ASP A 293 13.60 -17.34 -5.43
CA ASP A 293 14.70 -18.24 -5.79
C ASP A 293 15.78 -18.25 -4.70
N PRO A 294 15.70 -19.15 -3.70
CA PRO A 294 16.72 -19.32 -2.67
C PRO A 294 17.83 -20.30 -3.08
N SER A 295 18.07 -20.52 -4.38
CA SER A 295 19.06 -21.50 -4.84
C SER A 295 20.46 -21.21 -4.28
N GLY A 296 21.00 -22.16 -3.50
CA GLY A 296 22.30 -22.02 -2.86
C GLY A 296 22.35 -21.01 -1.70
N ALA A 297 21.20 -20.49 -1.24
CA ALA A 297 21.14 -19.65 -0.06
C ALA A 297 21.49 -20.46 1.21
N ASP A 298 22.22 -19.83 2.13
CA ASP A 298 22.53 -20.43 3.42
C ASP A 298 21.49 -20.02 4.46
N LEU A 299 20.57 -20.93 4.78
CA LEU A 299 19.50 -20.72 5.76
C LEU A 299 19.86 -21.30 7.14
N SER A 300 21.13 -21.64 7.42
CA SER A 300 21.50 -22.29 8.67
C SER A 300 21.06 -21.48 9.89
N GLY A 301 20.17 -22.07 10.71
CA GLY A 301 19.62 -21.39 11.90
C GLY A 301 18.57 -20.32 11.61
N ALA A 302 18.15 -20.11 10.36
CA ALA A 302 17.11 -19.14 10.02
C ALA A 302 15.74 -19.58 10.54
N ASN A 303 15.00 -18.71 11.21
CA ASN A 303 13.65 -19.01 11.68
C ASN A 303 12.65 -18.89 10.52
N LEU A 304 12.03 -19.98 10.11
CA LEU A 304 11.03 -20.06 9.04
C LEU A 304 9.61 -20.28 9.59
N GLY A 305 9.41 -20.11 10.90
CA GLY A 305 8.13 -20.36 11.55
C GLY A 305 6.97 -19.62 10.86
N ARG A 306 5.97 -20.38 10.36
CA ARG A 306 4.78 -19.83 9.70
C ARG A 306 5.06 -19.00 8.44
N ALA A 307 6.26 -19.08 7.87
CA ALA A 307 6.55 -18.49 6.57
C ALA A 307 5.75 -19.19 5.45
N VAL A 308 5.37 -18.46 4.41
CA VAL A 308 4.87 -19.04 3.16
C VAL A 308 6.08 -19.34 2.28
N TRP A 309 6.32 -20.61 1.99
CA TRP A 309 7.49 -21.07 1.27
C TRP A 309 7.38 -20.83 -0.24
N VAL A 310 8.45 -21.14 -0.98
CA VAL A 310 8.56 -20.86 -2.43
C VAL A 310 7.47 -21.53 -3.28
N ASP A 311 6.97 -22.67 -2.84
CA ASP A 311 5.90 -23.47 -3.44
C ASP A 311 4.49 -23.12 -2.88
N GLY A 312 4.40 -22.13 -1.99
CA GLY A 312 3.14 -21.65 -1.42
C GLY A 312 2.67 -22.40 -0.16
N ARG A 313 3.38 -23.43 0.30
CA ARG A 313 3.04 -24.10 1.57
C ARG A 313 3.42 -23.25 2.78
N ILE A 314 2.72 -23.43 3.89
CA ILE A 314 3.02 -22.72 5.15
C ILE A 314 3.92 -23.62 6.00
N CYS A 315 5.07 -23.09 6.43
CA CYS A 315 6.01 -23.82 7.27
C CYS A 315 5.50 -23.95 8.71
N ALA A 316 5.78 -25.08 9.37
CA ALA A 316 5.48 -25.31 10.78
C ALA A 316 6.12 -24.22 11.67
N ALA A 317 5.54 -23.96 12.84
CA ALA A 317 6.01 -22.90 13.74
C ALA A 317 7.46 -23.11 14.26
N GLY A 318 7.95 -24.34 14.30
CA GLY A 318 9.32 -24.69 14.71
C GLY A 318 10.31 -24.87 13.56
N SER A 319 9.96 -24.42 12.35
CA SER A 319 10.83 -24.56 11.17
C SER A 319 12.09 -23.72 11.32
N VAL A 320 13.25 -24.36 11.37
CA VAL A 320 14.55 -23.70 11.47
C VAL A 320 15.47 -24.23 10.36
N GLY A 321 15.95 -23.32 9.52
CA GLY A 321 16.79 -23.55 8.33
C GLY A 321 16.18 -24.36 7.20
N THR A 322 15.12 -25.12 7.49
CA THR A 322 14.32 -25.84 6.52
C THR A 322 12.84 -25.65 6.85
N CYS A 323 12.01 -25.59 5.82
CA CYS A 323 10.56 -25.50 5.97
C CYS A 323 10.01 -26.90 6.30
N LEU A 324 9.53 -27.09 7.53
CA LEU A 324 8.89 -28.32 7.99
C LEU A 324 7.39 -28.26 7.69
N GLU A 325 6.77 -29.41 7.46
CA GLU A 325 5.32 -29.52 7.31
C GLU A 325 4.62 -29.33 8.67
N PRO A 326 3.47 -28.62 8.71
CA PRO A 326 2.77 -28.23 9.93
C PRO A 326 2.15 -29.37 10.74
#